data_AF-A0AAW7W3A8-F1
#
_entry.id   AF-A0AAW7W3A8-F1
#
_cell.length_a   1.000
_cell.length_b   1.000
_cell.length_c   1.000
_cell.angle_alpha   90.00
_cell.angle_beta   90.00
_cell.angle_gamma   90.00
#
_symmetry.space_group_name_H-M   'P 1'
#
loop_
_entity.id
_entity.type
_entity.pdbx_description
1 polymer ?
#
loop_
_entity_poly.entity_id
_entity_poly.type
_entity_poly.pdbx_seq_one_letter_code
_entity_poly.pdbx_strand_id
1 'polypeptide(L)'
;MANEQNLIKNSERTPSERRKNAKKAGEASGKARRKKANLKKAFETILQAEVASPNVKKQLEELGFDSTNEMALAMVMMQKAMKGNVRAFEQISKLTTTDAKDALDKKEQKARIKRLELDNKKREQELSGSKSDTGLMESLLEAVKGGDEVED
;
A
#
# COMPACT_ATOMS: atom_id res chain seq x y z
N MET A 1 -14.23 -0.92 9.88
CA MET A 1 -12.99 -0.72 10.66
C MET A 1 -12.97 -1.71 11.82
N ALA A 2 -11.82 -2.24 12.21
CA ALA A 2 -11.73 -3.16 13.34
C ALA A 2 -11.93 -2.39 14.66
N ASN A 3 -12.72 -2.93 15.59
CA ASN A 3 -12.94 -2.30 16.89
C ASN A 3 -11.68 -2.49 17.77
N GLU A 4 -10.96 -1.40 18.04
CA GLU A 4 -9.73 -1.41 18.84
C GLU A 4 -9.95 -1.85 20.29
N GLN A 5 -11.16 -1.70 20.81
CA GLN A 5 -11.52 -2.16 22.16
C GLN A 5 -11.55 -3.69 22.27
N ASN A 6 -11.58 -4.43 21.15
CA ASN A 6 -11.62 -5.90 21.12
C ASN A 6 -10.23 -6.54 20.91
N LEU A 7 -9.16 -5.75 20.83
CA LEU A 7 -7.80 -6.23 20.55
C LEU A 7 -6.93 -6.18 21.81
N ILE A 8 -6.61 -7.34 22.37
CA ILE A 8 -5.61 -7.45 23.44
C ILE A 8 -4.24 -7.00 22.90
N LYS A 9 -3.47 -6.22 23.66
CA LYS A 9 -2.16 -5.72 23.21
C LYS A 9 -1.08 -6.80 23.35
N ASN A 10 -0.02 -6.74 22.54
CA ASN A 10 1.07 -7.73 22.62
C ASN A 10 1.88 -7.64 23.93
N SER A 11 1.93 -6.45 24.55
CA SER A 11 2.53 -6.23 25.87
C SER A 11 1.81 -6.98 27.00
N GLU A 12 0.53 -7.26 26.81
CA GLU A 12 -0.35 -7.95 27.78
C GLU A 12 -0.32 -9.48 27.59
N ARG A 13 0.46 -10.01 26.63
CA ARG A 13 0.55 -11.45 26.31
C ARG A 13 1.85 -12.08 26.76
N THR A 14 1.74 -13.31 27.26
CA THR A 14 2.91 -14.13 27.61
C THR A 14 3.75 -14.46 26.37
N PRO A 15 5.05 -14.76 26.53
CA PRO A 15 5.89 -15.23 25.43
C PRO A 15 5.32 -16.44 24.68
N SER A 16 4.66 -17.37 25.39
CA SER A 16 4.06 -18.56 24.79
C SER A 16 2.86 -18.23 23.89
N GLU A 17 1.96 -17.36 24.35
CA GLU A 17 0.81 -16.91 23.56
C GLU A 17 1.23 -16.14 22.31
N ARG A 18 2.24 -15.27 22.44
CA ARG A 18 2.83 -14.56 21.30
C ARG A 18 3.39 -15.53 20.25
N ARG A 19 4.11 -16.58 20.68
CA ARG A 19 4.61 -17.64 19.78
C ARG A 19 3.46 -18.39 19.09
N LYS A 20 2.42 -18.78 19.83
CA LYS A 20 1.25 -19.47 19.28
C LYS A 20 0.52 -18.62 18.24
N ASN A 21 0.33 -17.34 18.52
CA ASN A 21 -0.30 -16.40 17.59
C ASN A 21 0.57 -16.16 16.34
N ALA A 22 1.88 -15.99 16.52
CA ALA A 22 2.81 -15.85 15.39
C ALA A 22 2.81 -17.09 14.49
N LYS A 23 2.78 -18.30 15.08
CA LYS A 23 2.64 -19.55 14.32
C LYS A 23 1.34 -19.61 13.53
N LYS A 24 0.20 -19.35 14.17
CA LYS A 24 -1.12 -19.32 13.51
C LYS A 24 -1.17 -18.30 12.37
N ALA A 25 -0.63 -17.10 12.61
CA ALA A 25 -0.54 -16.06 11.59
C ALA A 25 0.38 -16.46 10.42
N GLY A 26 1.53 -17.07 10.72
CA GLY A 26 2.47 -17.58 9.73
C GLY A 26 1.87 -18.69 8.86
N GLU A 27 1.15 -19.63 9.47
CA GLU A 27 0.44 -20.71 8.76
C GLU A 27 -0.66 -20.16 7.86
N ALA A 28 -1.50 -19.24 8.37
CA ALA A 28 -2.56 -18.60 7.60
C ALA A 28 -2.00 -17.79 6.42
N SER A 29 -0.96 -17.00 6.66
CA SER A 29 -0.25 -16.24 5.62
C SER A 29 0.38 -17.17 4.59
N GLY A 30 1.02 -18.25 5.02
CA GLY A 30 1.59 -19.27 4.15
C GLY A 30 0.53 -19.95 3.28
N LYS A 31 -0.61 -20.31 3.85
CA LYS A 31 -1.75 -20.88 3.10
C LYS A 31 -2.28 -19.89 2.05
N ALA A 32 -2.44 -18.62 2.42
CA ALA A 32 -2.87 -17.57 1.49
C ALA A 32 -1.87 -17.36 0.34
N ARG A 33 -0.56 -17.29 0.66
CA ARG A 33 0.52 -17.18 -0.35
C ARG A 33 0.53 -18.37 -1.30
N ARG A 34 0.42 -19.59 -0.79
CA ARG A 34 0.34 -20.81 -1.61
C ARG A 34 -0.90 -20.81 -2.50
N LYS A 35 -2.07 -20.42 -1.97
CA LYS A 35 -3.29 -20.28 -2.78
C LYS A 35 -3.10 -19.30 -3.94
N LYS A 36 -2.49 -18.13 -3.67
CA LYS A 36 -2.20 -17.13 -4.71
C LYS A 36 -1.21 -17.67 -5.76
N ALA A 37 -0.16 -18.37 -5.33
CA ALA A 37 0.82 -18.96 -6.24
C ALA A 37 0.19 -20.05 -7.12
N ASN A 38 -0.63 -20.93 -6.55
CA ASN A 38 -1.32 -21.98 -7.29
C ASN A 38 -2.31 -21.39 -8.30
N LEU A 39 -3.05 -20.35 -7.91
CA LEU A 39 -3.94 -19.63 -8.83
C LEU A 39 -3.17 -19.01 -10.00
N LYS A 40 -2.02 -18.37 -9.72
CA LYS A 40 -1.16 -17.81 -10.76
C LYS A 40 -0.73 -18.89 -11.77
N LYS A 41 -0.25 -20.04 -11.28
CA LYS A 41 0.13 -21.18 -12.13
C LYS A 41 -1.04 -21.69 -12.96
N ALA A 42 -2.23 -21.82 -12.37
CA ALA A 42 -3.42 -22.27 -13.10
C ALA A 42 -3.80 -21.30 -14.23
N PHE A 43 -3.73 -19.99 -13.98
CA PHE A 43 -3.96 -18.99 -15.03
C PHE A 43 -2.90 -19.03 -16.12
N GLU A 44 -1.61 -19.19 -15.77
CA GLU A 44 -0.53 -19.34 -16.75
C GLU A 44 -0.79 -20.54 -17.67
N THR A 45 -1.21 -21.68 -17.12
CA THR A 45 -1.59 -22.85 -17.92
C THR A 45 -2.78 -22.58 -18.84
N ILE A 46 -3.82 -21.88 -18.36
CA ILE A 46 -4.98 -21.55 -19.18
C ILE A 46 -4.59 -20.58 -20.31
N LEU A 47 -3.75 -19.59 -20.03
CA LEU A 47 -3.30 -18.59 -21.01
C LEU A 47 -2.46 -19.22 -22.12
N GLN A 48 -1.61 -20.20 -21.77
CA GLN A 48 -0.79 -20.95 -22.72
C GLN A 48 -1.58 -22.00 -23.52
N ALA A 49 -2.74 -22.42 -23.03
CA ALA A 49 -3.58 -23.38 -23.74
C ALA A 49 -4.15 -22.79 -25.04
N GLU A 50 -4.46 -23.68 -25.96
CA GLU A 50 -5.04 -23.33 -27.25
C GLU A 50 -6.44 -22.71 -27.09
N VAL A 51 -6.76 -21.75 -27.95
CA VAL A 51 -8.06 -21.09 -27.93
C VAL A 51 -9.14 -22.03 -28.46
N ALA A 52 -10.21 -22.18 -27.67
CA ALA A 52 -11.29 -23.11 -28.01
C ALA A 52 -12.18 -22.61 -29.18
N SER A 53 -12.18 -21.31 -29.46
CA SER A 53 -13.02 -20.73 -30.52
C SER A 53 -12.36 -20.87 -31.89
N PRO A 54 -12.96 -21.61 -32.84
CA PRO A 54 -12.37 -21.80 -34.18
C PRO A 54 -12.18 -20.50 -34.96
N ASN A 55 -13.10 -19.54 -34.79
CA ASN A 55 -13.02 -18.26 -35.48
C ASN A 55 -11.85 -17.42 -34.99
N VAL A 56 -11.65 -17.36 -33.66
CA VAL A 56 -10.53 -16.62 -33.06
C VAL A 56 -9.20 -17.28 -33.42
N LYS A 57 -9.16 -18.62 -33.38
CA LYS A 57 -8.01 -19.41 -33.81
C LYS A 57 -7.59 -19.05 -35.24
N LYS A 58 -8.53 -19.12 -36.19
CA LYS A 58 -8.30 -18.77 -37.60
C LYS A 58 -7.81 -17.34 -37.77
N GLN A 59 -8.39 -16.38 -37.05
CA GLN A 59 -7.95 -14.98 -37.09
C GLN A 59 -6.51 -14.79 -36.58
N LEU A 60 -6.13 -15.47 -35.50
CA LEU A 60 -4.76 -15.41 -34.98
C LEU A 60 -3.76 -16.01 -35.98
N GLU A 61 -4.09 -17.16 -36.57
CA GLU A 61 -3.27 -17.84 -37.56
C GLU A 61 -3.09 -17.00 -38.83
N GLU A 62 -4.17 -16.36 -39.32
CA GLU A 62 -4.12 -15.45 -40.47
C GLU A 62 -3.22 -14.23 -40.22
N LEU A 63 -3.10 -13.79 -38.96
CA LEU A 63 -2.22 -12.71 -38.54
C LEU A 63 -0.79 -13.18 -38.23
N GLY A 64 -0.52 -14.49 -38.29
CA GLY A 64 0.78 -15.08 -37.98
C GLY A 64 1.10 -15.17 -36.48
N PHE A 65 0.08 -15.17 -35.62
CA PHE A 65 0.23 -15.34 -34.17
C PHE A 65 -0.11 -16.76 -33.73
N ASP A 66 0.42 -17.15 -32.57
CA ASP A 66 0.06 -18.40 -31.92
C ASP A 66 -1.42 -18.43 -31.51
N SER A 67 -2.07 -19.58 -31.69
CA SER A 67 -3.48 -19.82 -31.39
C SER A 67 -3.78 -19.99 -29.88
N THR A 68 -3.10 -19.25 -29.00
CA THR A 68 -3.23 -19.36 -27.55
C THR A 68 -4.30 -18.43 -26.98
N ASN A 69 -4.82 -18.76 -25.78
CA ASN A 69 -5.75 -17.89 -25.06
C ASN A 69 -5.13 -16.53 -24.70
N GLU A 70 -3.82 -16.48 -24.47
CA GLU A 70 -3.08 -15.24 -24.23
C GLU A 70 -3.17 -14.29 -25.43
N MET A 71 -2.86 -14.78 -26.64
CA MET A 71 -2.95 -13.95 -27.85
C MET A 71 -4.39 -13.57 -28.20
N ALA A 72 -5.33 -14.48 -27.99
CA ALA A 72 -6.76 -14.17 -28.11
C ALA A 72 -7.17 -13.02 -27.18
N LEU A 73 -6.72 -13.04 -25.92
CA LEU A 73 -7.02 -11.99 -24.95
C LEU A 73 -6.38 -10.66 -25.35
N ALA A 74 -5.12 -10.67 -25.81
CA ALA A 74 -4.42 -9.49 -26.28
C ALA A 74 -5.14 -8.84 -27.48
N MET A 75 -5.55 -9.65 -28.46
CA MET A 75 -6.31 -9.19 -29.62
C MET A 75 -7.63 -8.53 -29.21
N VAL A 76 -8.42 -9.16 -28.33
CA VAL A 76 -9.69 -8.60 -27.85
C VAL A 76 -9.46 -7.30 -27.05
N MET A 77 -8.40 -7.24 -26.25
CA MET A 77 -8.05 -6.03 -25.50
C MET A 77 -7.68 -4.88 -26.44
N MET A 78 -6.89 -5.15 -27.48
CA MET A 78 -6.53 -4.17 -28.51
C MET A 78 -7.76 -3.68 -29.28
N GLN A 79 -8.64 -4.58 -29.70
CA GLN A 79 -9.90 -4.22 -30.36
C GLN A 79 -10.79 -3.32 -29.48
N LYS A 80 -10.86 -3.59 -28.18
CA LYS A 80 -11.60 -2.72 -27.24
C LYS A 80 -10.95 -1.35 -27.12
N ALA A 81 -9.62 -1.27 -27.02
CA ALA A 81 -8.90 -0.01 -26.97
C ALA A 81 -9.13 0.82 -28.24
N MET A 82 -9.04 0.20 -29.42
CA MET A 82 -9.34 0.84 -30.72
C MET A 82 -10.78 1.37 -30.81
N LYS A 83 -11.73 0.72 -30.12
CA LYS A 83 -13.13 1.17 -30.01
C LYS A 83 -13.36 2.21 -28.91
N GLY A 84 -12.30 2.83 -28.37
CA GLY A 84 -12.38 3.90 -27.39
C GLY A 84 -12.48 3.44 -25.93
N ASN A 85 -12.22 2.16 -25.62
CA ASN A 85 -12.15 1.72 -24.23
C ASN A 85 -10.84 2.21 -23.57
N VAL A 86 -10.93 3.36 -22.89
CA VAL A 86 -9.79 4.01 -22.23
C VAL A 86 -9.08 3.08 -21.24
N ARG A 87 -9.83 2.26 -20.49
CA ARG A 87 -9.20 1.31 -19.55
C ARG A 87 -8.38 0.25 -20.27
N ALA A 88 -8.86 -0.29 -21.37
CA ALA A 88 -8.09 -1.25 -22.17
C ALA A 88 -6.82 -0.59 -22.73
N PHE A 89 -6.93 0.65 -23.21
CA PHE A 89 -5.78 1.43 -23.65
C PHE A 89 -4.76 1.66 -22.52
N GLU A 90 -5.20 2.06 -21.33
CA GLU A 90 -4.33 2.24 -20.17
C GLU A 90 -3.60 0.95 -19.78
N GLN A 91 -4.27 -0.20 -19.83
CA GLN A 91 -3.63 -1.49 -19.52
C GLN A 91 -2.57 -1.86 -20.57
N ILE A 92 -2.88 -1.68 -21.87
CA ILE A 92 -1.91 -1.90 -22.95
C ILE A 92 -0.73 -0.95 -22.77
N SER A 93 -0.97 0.34 -22.52
CA SER A 93 0.08 1.33 -22.28
C SER A 93 0.98 0.89 -21.13
N LYS A 94 0.43 0.51 -19.97
CA LYS A 94 1.23 0.04 -18.82
C LYS A 94 2.12 -1.17 -19.12
N LEU A 95 1.71 -2.03 -20.06
CA LEU A 95 2.47 -3.21 -20.47
C LEU A 95 3.56 -2.86 -21.50
N THR A 96 3.30 -1.90 -22.41
CA THR A 96 4.21 -1.55 -23.51
C THR A 96 5.18 -0.44 -23.14
N THR A 97 4.75 0.54 -22.34
CA THR A 97 5.66 1.47 -21.71
C THR A 97 6.24 0.78 -20.51
N THR A 98 7.52 0.41 -20.59
CA THR A 98 8.35 0.15 -19.43
C THR A 98 8.27 1.37 -18.51
N ASP A 99 7.38 1.34 -17.53
CA ASP A 99 7.55 2.17 -16.33
C ASP A 99 8.81 1.63 -15.64
N ALA A 100 9.98 2.02 -16.16
CA ALA A 100 11.30 1.87 -15.57
C ALA A 100 11.45 2.76 -14.32
N LYS A 101 10.35 2.94 -13.58
CA LYS A 101 10.17 3.84 -12.45
C LYS A 101 10.26 3.13 -11.12
N ASP A 102 10.68 1.88 -11.09
CA ASP A 102 10.22 1.03 -10.00
C ASP A 102 11.20 0.92 -8.82
N ALA A 103 12.47 1.29 -9.00
CA ALA A 103 13.47 1.20 -7.93
C ALA A 103 13.86 2.56 -7.33
N LEU A 104 14.13 3.55 -8.18
CA LEU A 104 14.54 4.89 -7.73
C LEU A 104 13.36 5.68 -7.18
N ASP A 105 12.21 5.71 -7.85
CA ASP A 105 11.01 6.40 -7.34
C ASP A 105 10.49 5.75 -6.05
N LYS A 106 10.58 4.41 -5.91
CA LYS A 106 10.22 3.75 -4.64
C LYS A 106 11.18 4.12 -3.50
N LYS A 107 12.48 4.31 -3.78
CA LYS A 107 13.44 4.80 -2.79
C LYS A 107 13.16 6.26 -2.43
N GLU A 108 12.86 7.09 -3.43
CA GLU A 108 12.50 8.49 -3.23
C GLU A 108 11.21 8.62 -2.41
N GLN A 109 10.15 7.88 -2.75
CA GLN A 109 8.90 7.85 -1.99
C GLN A 109 9.12 7.41 -0.55
N LYS A 110 9.93 6.38 -0.31
CA LYS A 110 10.27 5.94 1.05
C LYS A 110 11.05 7.02 1.81
N ALA A 111 12.01 7.68 1.17
CA ALA A 111 12.76 8.77 1.78
C ALA A 111 11.85 9.97 2.11
N ARG A 112 10.92 10.31 1.22
CA ARG A 112 9.93 11.37 1.40
C ARG A 112 8.97 11.07 2.54
N ILE A 113 8.43 9.85 2.61
CA ILE A 113 7.57 9.40 3.72
C ILE A 113 8.34 9.48 5.05
N LYS A 114 9.58 8.97 5.09
CA LYS A 114 10.41 9.01 6.30
C LYS A 114 10.72 10.44 6.75
N ARG A 115 10.95 11.37 5.81
CA ARG A 115 11.16 12.78 6.12
C ARG A 115 9.89 13.40 6.71
N LEU A 116 8.74 13.14 6.12
CA LEU A 116 7.44 13.62 6.62
C LEU A 116 7.13 13.07 8.02
N GLU A 117 7.41 11.79 8.29
CA GLU A 117 7.25 11.19 9.61
C GLU A 117 8.15 11.87 10.66
N LEU A 118 9.41 12.14 10.32
CA LEU A 118 10.33 12.84 11.22
C LEU A 118 9.90 14.28 11.48
N ASP A 119 9.46 15.01 10.44
CA ASP A 119 8.98 16.39 10.58
C ASP A 119 7.66 16.46 11.37
N ASN A 120 6.79 15.46 11.24
CA ASN A 120 5.60 15.34 12.08
C ASN A 120 5.97 15.07 13.55
N LYS A 121 6.92 14.16 13.79
CA LYS A 121 7.38 13.84 15.15
C LYS A 121 8.07 15.02 15.83
N LYS A 122 8.86 15.80 15.10
CA LYS A 122 9.46 17.05 15.60
C LYS A 122 8.39 18.08 15.96
N ARG A 123 7.41 18.29 15.07
CA ARG A 123 6.28 19.18 15.36
C ARG A 123 5.46 18.73 16.57
N GLU A 124 5.23 17.43 16.75
CA GLU A 124 4.58 16.89 17.96
C GLU A 124 5.40 17.16 19.23
N GLN A 125 6.73 17.06 19.15
CA GLN A 125 7.62 17.37 20.27
C GLN A 125 7.66 18.87 20.58
N GLU A 126 7.71 19.74 19.57
CA GLU A 126 7.64 21.20 19.73
C GLU A 126 6.28 21.64 20.32
N LEU A 127 5.17 21.05 19.83
CA LEU A 127 3.84 21.29 20.37
C LEU A 127 3.65 20.75 21.81
N SER A 128 4.37 19.69 22.20
CA SER A 128 4.35 19.20 23.58
C SER A 128 5.31 19.96 24.50
N GLY A 129 6.45 20.45 24.00
CA GLY A 129 7.38 21.32 24.72
C GLY A 129 6.83 22.73 24.95
N SER A 130 6.05 23.28 24.02
CA SER A 130 5.38 24.59 24.16
C SER A 130 4.33 24.62 25.29
N LYS A 131 3.88 23.47 25.81
CA LYS A 131 3.00 23.42 26.98
C LYS A 131 3.71 23.66 28.32
N SER A 132 5.04 23.72 28.33
CA SER A 132 5.82 23.92 29.57
C SER A 132 6.13 25.38 29.91
N ASP A 133 5.81 26.33 29.02
CA ASP A 133 6.20 27.74 29.17
C ASP A 133 5.14 28.62 29.86
N THR A 134 4.01 28.04 30.29
CA THR A 134 2.98 28.80 31.02
C THR A 134 3.40 29.15 32.44
N GLY A 135 4.30 28.38 33.07
CA GLY A 135 4.77 28.63 34.43
C GLY A 135 5.65 29.87 34.59
N LEU A 136 6.39 30.25 33.54
CA LEU A 136 7.17 31.49 33.53
C LEU A 136 6.27 32.73 33.39
N MET A 137 5.21 32.65 32.59
CA MET A 137 4.20 33.72 32.53
C MET A 137 3.42 33.85 33.84
N GLU A 138 3.10 32.73 34.50
CA GLU A 138 2.33 32.73 35.75
C GLU A 138 3.14 33.32 36.91
N SER A 139 4.43 32.98 37.01
CA SER A 139 5.35 33.59 38.00
C SER A 139 5.62 35.07 37.75
N LEU A 140 5.67 35.52 36.48
CA LEU A 140 5.79 36.96 36.16
C LEU A 140 4.52 37.74 36.54
N LEU A 141 3.34 37.14 36.34
CA LEU A 141 2.04 37.74 36.69
C LEU A 141 1.85 37.88 38.20
N GLU A 142 2.33 36.92 39.00
CA GLU A 142 2.34 37.04 40.47
C GLU A 142 3.31 38.12 40.95
N ALA A 143 4.52 38.20 40.36
CA ALA A 143 5.50 39.22 40.72
C ALA A 143 5.01 40.65 40.42
N VAL A 144 4.24 40.84 39.35
CA VAL A 144 3.63 42.14 39.00
C VAL A 144 2.44 42.46 39.92
N LYS A 145 1.66 41.47 40.34
CA LYS A 145 0.54 41.69 41.29
C LYS A 145 1.00 41.93 42.73
N GLY A 146 2.16 41.41 43.13
CA GLY A 146 2.75 41.65 44.45
C GLY A 146 3.52 42.97 44.59
N GLY A 147 3.63 43.77 43.51
CA GLY A 147 4.37 45.03 43.52
C GLY A 147 3.58 46.28 43.92
N ASP A 148 2.25 46.17 44.08
CA ASP A 148 1.37 47.29 44.44
C ASP A 148 1.06 47.39 45.95
N GLU A 149 1.75 46.63 46.80
CA GLU A 149 1.67 46.78 48.27
C GLU A 149 2.99 47.30 48.86
N VAL A 150 3.24 48.61 48.71
CA VAL A 150 4.06 49.35 49.68
C VAL A 150 3.45 50.74 49.91
N GLU A 151 2.60 50.76 50.95
CA GLU A 151 2.31 51.79 51.97
C GLU A 151 2.08 53.27 51.61
N ASP A 152 1.08 53.82 52.33
CA ASP A 152 0.76 55.23 52.57
C ASP A 152 1.97 56.14 52.91
#